data_AF-A0A6L8N0N7-F1
#
_entry.id   AF-A0A6L8N0N7-F1
#
_cell.length_a   1.000
_cell.length_b   1.000
_cell.length_c   1.000
_cell.angle_alpha   90.00
_cell.angle_beta   90.00
_cell.angle_gamma   90.00
#
_symmetry.space_group_name_H-M   'P 1'
#
loop_
_entity.id
_entity.type
_entity.pdbx_description
1 polymer ?
#
loop_
_entity_poly.entity_id
_entity_poly.type
_entity_poly.pdbx_seq_one_letter_code
_entity_poly.pdbx_strand_id
1 'polypeptide(L)'
;MYDGDYDKPRSAGRKWLTRSLGAALALAVVGGALYGGYRWTQTQYYVGTKDGHVALYQGIDQDLGWVSLSKVKKDHPEIELKYLPPYQQKQVEGTITQDSLGRAKAKISELSVQATACRKNEERREASAQAAARAAAAEKARKAAEGDSKTTEKPPTTASPAPGPTLSEEEQKLASNCGKQ
;
A
#
# COMPACT_ATOMS: atom_id res chain seq x y z
N MET A 1 -44.29 -13.29 83.11
CA MET A 1 -43.91 -12.50 81.92
C MET A 1 -42.62 -13.07 81.37
N TYR A 2 -42.60 -13.56 80.14
CA TYR A 2 -41.39 -14.01 79.46
C TYR A 2 -41.12 -13.00 78.35
N ASP A 3 -40.10 -12.16 78.51
CA ASP A 3 -39.62 -11.26 77.46
C ASP A 3 -38.71 -12.06 76.53
N GLY A 4 -39.22 -12.34 75.34
CA GLY A 4 -38.46 -12.99 74.28
C GLY A 4 -37.63 -11.95 73.54
N ASP A 5 -36.36 -11.83 73.90
CA ASP A 5 -35.34 -11.13 73.11
C ASP A 5 -35.18 -11.84 71.76
N TYR A 6 -35.80 -11.27 70.72
CA TYR A 6 -35.60 -11.70 69.34
C TYR A 6 -34.28 -11.08 68.83
N ASP A 7 -33.18 -11.78 69.06
CA ASP A 7 -31.91 -11.52 68.40
C ASP A 7 -32.06 -11.70 66.88
N LYS A 8 -32.31 -10.58 66.19
CA LYS A 8 -32.36 -10.52 64.73
C LYS A 8 -30.95 -10.81 64.19
N PRO A 9 -30.72 -11.89 63.43
CA PRO A 9 -29.39 -12.19 62.94
C PRO A 9 -28.92 -11.03 62.06
N ARG A 10 -27.86 -10.39 62.52
CA ARG A 10 -27.24 -9.22 61.90
C ARG A 10 -26.93 -9.53 60.43
N SER A 11 -27.21 -8.56 59.57
CA SER A 11 -27.15 -8.55 58.10
C SER A 11 -25.78 -8.83 57.44
N ALA A 12 -24.91 -9.60 58.10
CA ALA A 12 -23.56 -9.94 57.66
C ALA A 12 -23.53 -10.64 56.29
N GLY A 13 -24.53 -11.47 55.98
CA GLY A 13 -24.64 -12.12 54.67
C GLY A 13 -24.78 -11.14 53.50
N ARG A 14 -25.54 -10.04 53.68
CA ARG A 14 -25.79 -9.05 52.63
C ARG A 14 -24.53 -8.25 52.28
N LYS A 15 -23.66 -7.98 53.27
CA LYS A 15 -22.37 -7.30 53.05
C LYS A 15 -21.36 -8.17 52.31
N TRP A 16 -21.38 -9.48 52.52
CA TRP A 16 -20.52 -10.39 51.76
C TRP A 16 -21.02 -10.56 50.32
N LEU A 17 -22.35 -10.68 50.13
CA LEU A 17 -22.99 -10.67 48.82
C LEU A 17 -22.68 -9.41 47.99
N THR A 18 -22.77 -8.21 48.58
CA THR A 18 -22.46 -6.96 47.85
C THR A 18 -20.98 -6.85 47.50
N ARG A 19 -20.07 -7.32 48.36
CA ARG A 19 -18.62 -7.35 48.07
C ARG A 19 -18.30 -8.35 46.98
N SER A 20 -18.88 -9.55 47.02
CA SER A 20 -18.72 -10.56 45.97
C SER A 20 -19.27 -10.07 44.64
N LEU A 21 -20.43 -9.41 44.64
CA LEU A 21 -21.00 -8.82 43.43
C LEU A 21 -20.12 -7.71 42.86
N GLY A 22 -19.59 -6.82 43.71
CA GLY A 22 -18.67 -5.77 43.29
C GLY A 22 -17.37 -6.32 42.68
N ALA A 23 -16.80 -7.35 43.31
CA ALA A 23 -15.62 -8.04 42.79
C ALA A 23 -15.90 -8.73 41.45
N ALA A 24 -17.04 -9.41 41.31
CA ALA A 24 -17.45 -10.02 40.06
C ALA A 24 -17.65 -8.99 38.94
N LEU A 25 -18.25 -7.84 39.25
CA LEU A 25 -18.41 -6.72 38.32
C LEU A 25 -17.06 -6.16 37.86
N ALA A 26 -16.13 -5.94 38.79
CA ALA A 26 -14.79 -5.48 38.45
C ALA A 26 -14.06 -6.47 37.53
N LEU A 27 -14.13 -7.77 37.84
CA LEU A 27 -13.56 -8.82 36.99
C LEU A 27 -14.22 -8.88 35.61
N ALA A 28 -15.54 -8.70 35.53
CA ALA A 28 -16.26 -8.67 34.26
C ALA A 28 -15.82 -7.48 33.39
N VAL A 29 -15.62 -6.29 33.98
CA VAL A 29 -15.12 -5.11 33.26
C VAL A 29 -13.70 -5.34 32.75
N VAL A 30 -12.80 -5.86 33.59
CA VAL A 30 -11.41 -6.15 33.19
C VAL A 30 -11.37 -7.23 32.10
N GLY A 31 -12.11 -8.33 32.29
CA GLY A 31 -12.22 -9.40 31.30
C GLY A 31 -12.80 -8.92 29.98
N GLY A 32 -13.85 -8.09 30.02
CA GLY A 32 -14.46 -7.46 28.86
C GLY A 32 -13.50 -6.53 28.11
N ALA A 33 -12.73 -5.70 28.83
CA ALA A 33 -11.73 -4.82 28.24
C ALA A 33 -10.60 -5.61 27.55
N LEU A 34 -10.06 -6.64 28.22
CA LEU A 34 -9.01 -7.49 27.67
C LEU A 34 -9.49 -8.26 26.43
N TYR A 35 -10.69 -8.85 26.50
CA TYR A 35 -11.27 -9.58 25.38
C TYR A 35 -11.62 -8.65 24.21
N GLY A 36 -12.18 -7.47 24.50
CA GLY A 36 -12.48 -6.45 23.48
C GLY A 36 -11.22 -5.97 22.78
N GLY A 37 -10.17 -5.66 23.53
CA GLY A 37 -8.86 -5.28 22.99
C GLY A 37 -8.27 -6.38 22.11
N TYR A 38 -8.23 -7.62 22.59
CA TYR A 38 -7.73 -8.77 21.81
C TYR A 38 -8.56 -9.02 20.55
N ARG A 39 -9.89 -8.89 20.64
CA ARG A 39 -10.77 -9.08 19.49
C ARG A 39 -10.57 -8.00 18.44
N TRP A 40 -10.35 -6.76 18.87
CA TRP A 40 -10.07 -5.63 17.98
C TRP A 40 -8.74 -5.81 17.23
N THR A 41 -7.67 -6.23 17.91
CA THR A 41 -6.39 -6.47 17.22
C THR A 41 -6.50 -7.53 16.12
N GLN A 42 -7.40 -8.51 16.30
CA GLN A 42 -7.66 -9.58 15.33
C GLN A 42 -8.51 -9.13 14.13
N THR A 43 -9.18 -7.98 14.19
CA THR A 43 -10.00 -7.46 13.09
C THR A 43 -9.28 -6.43 12.22
N GLN A 44 -8.10 -5.96 12.64
CA GLN A 44 -7.32 -4.99 11.88
C GLN A 44 -6.56 -5.64 10.73
N TYR A 45 -6.49 -4.92 9.61
CA TYR A 45 -5.68 -5.27 8.44
C TYR A 45 -4.84 -4.08 8.06
N TYR A 46 -3.72 -4.31 7.38
CA TYR A 46 -2.95 -3.20 6.82
C TYR A 46 -2.16 -3.61 5.59
N VAL A 47 -1.82 -2.63 4.78
CA VAL A 47 -1.01 -2.80 3.57
C VAL A 47 0.36 -2.20 3.86
N GLY A 48 1.39 -3.03 3.78
CA GLY A 48 2.77 -2.66 4.07
C GLY A 48 3.71 -3.06 2.95
N THR A 49 5.01 -2.89 3.18
CA THR A 49 6.07 -3.30 2.26
C THR A 49 6.74 -4.59 2.74
N LYS A 50 7.09 -5.44 1.79
CA LYS A 50 7.91 -6.64 2.01
C LYS A 50 8.87 -6.76 0.85
N ASP A 51 10.17 -6.81 1.11
CA ASP A 51 11.20 -7.01 0.07
C ASP A 51 11.00 -6.16 -1.21
N GLY A 52 10.63 -4.88 -1.05
CA GLY A 52 10.43 -3.94 -2.17
C GLY A 52 9.10 -4.04 -2.92
N HIS A 53 8.16 -4.85 -2.47
CA HIS A 53 6.81 -4.96 -3.03
C HIS A 53 5.73 -4.84 -1.96
N VAL A 54 4.48 -4.67 -2.39
CA VAL A 54 3.33 -4.53 -1.48
C VAL A 54 2.94 -5.87 -0.88
N ALA A 55 2.59 -5.89 0.41
CA ALA A 55 2.03 -7.06 1.07
C ALA A 55 0.85 -6.69 1.98
N LEU A 56 -0.11 -7.60 2.08
CA LEU A 56 -1.26 -7.53 2.96
C LEU A 56 -0.94 -8.23 4.28
N TYR A 57 -1.07 -7.51 5.37
CA TYR A 57 -0.89 -8.01 6.72
C TYR A 57 -2.23 -8.03 7.47
N GLN A 58 -2.36 -8.96 8.41
CA GLN A 58 -3.46 -9.05 9.36
C GLN A 58 -2.91 -8.83 10.76
N GLY A 59 -3.52 -7.93 11.52
CA GLY A 59 -3.08 -7.53 12.87
C GLY A 59 -2.70 -6.06 12.95
N ILE A 60 -1.82 -5.74 13.90
CA ILE A 60 -1.33 -4.39 14.15
C ILE A 60 0.16 -4.36 13.85
N ASP A 61 0.60 -3.29 13.18
CA ASP A 61 2.00 -2.98 12.88
C ASP A 61 2.71 -2.42 14.14
N GLN A 62 2.90 -3.27 15.14
CA GLN A 62 3.69 -2.98 16.33
C GLN A 62 4.63 -4.16 16.58
N ASP A 63 5.94 -3.92 16.46
CA ASP A 63 6.96 -4.88 16.88
C ASP A 63 7.20 -4.75 18.37
N LEU A 64 6.71 -5.71 19.14
CA LEU A 64 7.09 -5.86 20.54
C LEU A 64 8.40 -6.64 20.59
N GLY A 65 9.52 -6.01 20.20
CA GLY A 65 10.88 -6.56 20.28
C GLY A 65 11.06 -7.92 19.60
N TRP A 66 10.78 -9.01 20.32
CA TRP A 66 10.88 -10.40 19.86
C TRP A 66 9.65 -10.96 19.15
N VAL A 67 8.49 -10.29 19.20
CA VAL A 67 7.24 -10.77 18.58
C VAL A 67 6.58 -9.70 17.74
N SER A 68 6.30 -10.05 16.49
CA SER A 68 5.45 -9.25 15.60
C SER A 68 3.99 -9.65 15.84
N LEU A 69 3.13 -8.67 16.12
CA LEU A 69 1.69 -8.89 16.33
C LEU A 69 0.89 -8.93 15.02
N SER A 70 1.59 -8.87 13.89
CA SER A 70 1.02 -9.02 12.57
C SER A 70 1.47 -10.33 11.92
N LYS A 71 0.65 -10.82 11.00
CA LYS A 71 0.96 -11.96 10.14
C LYS A 71 0.78 -11.52 8.70
N VAL A 72 1.73 -11.87 7.84
CA VAL A 72 1.56 -11.75 6.39
C VAL A 72 0.37 -12.61 5.98
N LYS A 73 -0.65 -11.98 5.42
CA LYS A 73 -1.84 -12.66 4.93
C LYS A 73 -1.72 -13.01 3.45
N LYS A 74 -1.17 -12.09 2.65
CA LYS A 74 -0.96 -12.29 1.22
C LYS A 74 0.13 -11.35 0.70
N ASP A 75 1.08 -11.91 -0.03
CA ASP A 75 2.11 -11.14 -0.73
C ASP A 75 1.62 -10.73 -2.12
N HIS A 76 2.01 -9.53 -2.58
CA HIS A 76 1.67 -8.98 -3.89
C HIS A 76 2.93 -8.51 -4.66
N PRO A 77 3.80 -9.45 -5.09
CA PRO A 77 5.04 -9.14 -5.80
C PRO A 77 4.80 -8.46 -7.15
N GLU A 78 3.60 -8.58 -7.73
CA GLU A 78 3.22 -7.88 -8.95
C GLU A 78 3.12 -6.35 -8.79
N ILE A 79 3.07 -5.86 -7.55
CA ILE A 79 2.99 -4.45 -7.20
C ILE A 79 4.34 -4.03 -6.59
N GLU A 80 5.31 -3.73 -7.44
CA GLU A 80 6.62 -3.23 -6.99
C GLU A 80 6.50 -1.78 -6.52
N LEU A 81 7.12 -1.45 -5.39
CA LEU A 81 7.06 -0.10 -4.82
C LEU A 81 7.60 0.96 -5.77
N LYS A 82 8.62 0.64 -6.55
CA LYS A 82 9.27 1.60 -7.46
C LYS A 82 8.32 2.16 -8.54
N TYR A 83 7.26 1.42 -8.88
CA TYR A 83 6.26 1.85 -9.86
C TYR A 83 5.06 2.56 -9.21
N LEU A 84 5.00 2.65 -7.88
CA LEU A 84 3.99 3.47 -7.20
C LEU A 84 4.41 4.94 -7.23
N PRO A 85 3.47 5.90 -7.18
CA PRO A 85 3.85 7.30 -7.00
C PRO A 85 4.44 7.54 -5.59
N PRO A 86 5.29 8.56 -5.41
CA PRO A 86 6.08 8.76 -4.19
C PRO A 86 5.24 8.84 -2.90
N TYR A 87 4.09 9.53 -2.95
CA TYR A 87 3.18 9.61 -1.82
C TYR A 87 2.61 8.25 -1.40
N GLN A 88 2.25 7.40 -2.36
CA GLN A 88 1.76 6.05 -2.08
C GLN A 88 2.89 5.16 -1.56
N GLN A 89 4.12 5.28 -2.11
CA GLN A 89 5.27 4.58 -1.55
C GLN A 89 5.45 4.91 -0.07
N LYS A 90 5.44 6.20 0.28
CA LYS A 90 5.57 6.66 1.68
C LYS A 90 4.44 6.17 2.57
N GLN A 91 3.21 6.12 2.06
CA GLN A 91 2.07 5.57 2.80
C GLN A 91 2.17 4.06 3.03
N VAL A 92 2.63 3.29 2.04
CA VAL A 92 2.79 1.83 2.18
C VAL A 92 4.01 1.52 3.06
N GLU A 93 5.10 2.29 2.94
CA GLU A 93 6.26 2.24 3.86
C GLU A 93 5.85 2.56 5.30
N GLY A 94 4.99 3.57 5.47
CA GLY A 94 4.41 3.95 6.76
C GLY A 94 3.21 3.13 7.20
N THR A 95 2.90 2.03 6.51
CA THR A 95 1.77 1.13 6.76
C THR A 95 0.38 1.78 6.59
N ILE A 96 -0.40 1.30 5.61
CA ILE A 96 -1.78 1.74 5.39
C ILE A 96 -2.75 0.85 6.18
N THR A 97 -3.21 1.31 7.34
CA THR A 97 -4.21 0.59 8.15
C THR A 97 -5.60 0.58 7.51
N GLN A 98 -6.30 -0.53 7.63
CA GLN A 98 -7.62 -0.77 7.04
C GLN A 98 -8.52 -1.55 8.02
N ASP A 99 -9.76 -1.11 8.15
CA ASP A 99 -10.71 -1.67 9.14
C ASP A 99 -11.32 -3.01 8.70
N SER A 100 -11.08 -3.43 7.46
CA SER A 100 -11.54 -4.73 6.96
C SER A 100 -10.68 -5.25 5.81
N LEU A 101 -10.71 -6.57 5.65
CA LEU A 101 -10.08 -7.27 4.54
C LEU A 101 -10.59 -6.80 3.17
N GLY A 102 -11.89 -6.47 3.06
CA GLY A 102 -12.47 -5.95 1.82
C GLY A 102 -11.88 -4.60 1.43
N ARG A 103 -11.75 -3.68 2.40
CA ARG A 103 -11.14 -2.35 2.21
C ARG A 103 -9.66 -2.46 1.87
N ALA A 104 -8.93 -3.34 2.55
CA ALA A 104 -7.53 -3.60 2.25
C ALA A 104 -7.32 -4.18 0.85
N LYS A 105 -8.14 -5.15 0.42
CA LYS A 105 -8.11 -5.67 -0.95
C LYS A 105 -8.44 -4.60 -1.99
N ALA A 106 -9.43 -3.75 -1.73
CA ALA A 106 -9.77 -2.64 -2.61
C ALA A 106 -8.59 -1.66 -2.75
N LYS A 107 -7.89 -1.36 -1.64
CA LYS A 107 -6.71 -0.49 -1.67
C LYS A 107 -5.56 -1.11 -2.46
N ILE A 108 -5.31 -2.40 -2.29
CA ILE A 108 -4.32 -3.14 -3.09
C ILE A 108 -4.67 -3.12 -4.57
N SER A 109 -5.95 -3.29 -4.91
CA SER A 109 -6.40 -3.20 -6.31
C SER A 109 -6.22 -1.80 -6.90
N GLU A 110 -6.37 -0.74 -6.10
CA GLU A 110 -6.11 0.63 -6.55
C GLU A 110 -4.62 0.83 -6.83
N LEU A 111 -3.77 0.37 -5.90
CA LEU A 111 -2.30 0.43 -6.03
C LEU A 111 -1.79 -0.39 -7.22
N SER A 112 -2.38 -1.57 -7.50
CA SER A 112 -1.96 -2.42 -8.62
C SER A 112 -2.24 -1.79 -9.98
N VAL A 113 -3.38 -1.12 -10.13
CA VAL A 113 -3.73 -0.39 -11.36
C VAL A 113 -2.75 0.75 -11.59
N GLN A 114 -2.42 1.52 -10.55
CA GLN A 114 -1.45 2.61 -10.63
C GLN A 114 -0.05 2.10 -10.99
N ALA A 115 0.43 1.07 -10.27
CA ALA A 115 1.72 0.45 -10.54
C ALA A 115 1.84 -0.05 -11.98
N THR A 116 0.79 -0.71 -12.48
CA THR A 116 0.77 -1.24 -13.85
C THR A 116 0.81 -0.11 -14.88
N ALA A 117 0.07 0.97 -14.66
CA ALA A 117 0.08 2.14 -15.56
C ALA A 117 1.47 2.79 -15.61
N CYS A 118 2.11 2.96 -14.45
CA CYS A 118 3.42 3.59 -14.36
C CYS A 118 4.54 2.73 -14.93
N ARG A 119 4.51 1.43 -14.66
CA ARG A 119 5.42 0.46 -15.28
C ARG A 119 5.34 0.52 -16.81
N LYS A 120 4.13 0.50 -17.39
CA LYS A 120 3.96 0.59 -18.86
C LYS A 120 4.50 1.91 -19.43
N ASN A 121 4.33 3.02 -18.72
CA ASN A 121 4.88 4.31 -19.15
C ASN A 121 6.41 4.31 -19.14
N GLU A 122 7.04 3.69 -18.15
CA GLU A 122 8.50 3.55 -18.10
C GLU A 122 9.02 2.68 -19.24
N GLU A 123 8.42 1.49 -19.47
CA GLU A 123 8.75 0.61 -20.59
C GLU A 123 8.65 1.34 -21.95
N ARG A 124 7.63 2.20 -22.12
CA ARG A 124 7.44 3.04 -23.32
C ARG A 124 8.55 4.09 -23.48
N ARG A 125 8.97 4.74 -22.39
CA ARG A 125 10.04 5.74 -22.37
C ARG A 125 11.40 5.12 -22.68
N GLU A 126 11.67 3.93 -22.16
CA GLU A 126 12.88 3.19 -22.48
C GLU A 126 12.92 2.78 -23.95
N ALA A 127 11.81 2.27 -24.49
CA ALA A 127 11.71 1.92 -25.90
C ALA A 127 11.91 3.14 -26.83
N SER A 128 11.33 4.29 -26.49
CA SER A 128 11.51 5.53 -27.27
C SER A 128 12.95 6.07 -27.17
N ALA A 129 13.58 6.00 -26.00
CA ALA A 129 14.98 6.36 -25.81
C ALA A 129 15.92 5.47 -26.63
N GLN A 130 15.67 4.16 -26.67
CA GLN A 130 16.45 3.22 -27.49
C GLN A 130 16.26 3.50 -28.99
N ALA A 131 15.03 3.78 -29.43
CA ALA A 131 14.77 4.14 -30.82
C ALA A 131 15.48 5.45 -31.21
N ALA A 132 15.45 6.47 -30.35
CA ALA A 132 16.16 7.73 -30.56
C ALA A 132 17.68 7.53 -30.61
N ALA A 133 18.24 6.70 -29.72
CA ALA A 133 19.66 6.37 -29.73
C ALA A 133 20.09 5.65 -31.03
N ARG A 134 19.28 4.72 -31.52
CA ARG A 134 19.52 4.04 -32.81
C ARG A 134 19.45 5.00 -33.99
N ALA A 135 18.47 5.92 -33.99
CA ALA A 135 18.35 6.94 -35.03
C ALA A 135 19.57 7.89 -35.04
N ALA A 136 20.01 8.35 -33.86
CA ALA A 136 21.20 9.20 -33.73
C ALA A 136 22.49 8.48 -34.16
N ALA A 137 22.62 7.18 -33.87
CA ALA A 137 23.75 6.38 -34.33
C ALA A 137 23.75 6.22 -35.87
N ALA A 138 22.58 5.99 -36.48
CA ALA A 138 22.44 5.90 -37.93
C ALA A 138 22.74 7.24 -38.64
N GLU A 139 22.35 8.37 -38.05
CA GLU A 139 22.68 9.71 -38.56
C GLU A 139 24.19 9.98 -38.53
N LYS A 140 24.87 9.64 -37.42
CA LYS A 140 26.33 9.76 -37.31
C LYS A 140 27.06 8.88 -38.34
N ALA A 141 26.57 7.67 -38.58
CA ALA A 141 27.14 6.78 -39.60
C ALA A 141 26.97 7.34 -41.03
N ARG A 142 25.83 7.97 -41.35
CA ARG A 142 25.63 8.66 -42.63
C ARG A 142 26.59 9.85 -42.81
N LYS A 143 26.73 10.69 -41.79
CA LYS A 143 27.67 11.84 -41.84
C LYS A 143 29.13 11.43 -41.97
N ALA A 144 29.53 10.29 -41.39
CA ALA A 144 30.88 9.76 -41.56
C ALA A 144 31.14 9.22 -42.98
N ALA A 145 30.11 8.72 -43.67
CA ALA A 145 30.20 8.27 -45.06
C ALA A 145 30.21 9.43 -46.08
N GLU A 146 29.59 10.57 -45.75
CA GLU A 146 29.61 11.79 -46.59
C GLU A 146 30.91 12.61 -46.51
N GLY A 147 31.86 12.22 -45.63
CA GLY A 147 33.18 12.86 -45.53
C GLY A 147 34.15 12.57 -46.68
N ASP A 148 33.82 11.60 -47.55
CA ASP A 148 34.65 11.15 -48.68
C ASP A 148 33.87 11.21 -50.00
N SER A 149 33.25 12.36 -50.33
CA SER A 149 32.82 12.68 -51.70
C SER A 149 32.51 14.16 -51.85
N LYS A 150 33.54 14.92 -52.20
CA LYS A 150 33.42 16.28 -52.70
C LYS A 150 33.05 16.24 -54.18
N THR A 151 31.79 15.98 -54.52
CA THR A 151 31.26 16.26 -55.87
C THR A 151 29.84 16.79 -55.81
N THR A 152 29.74 18.05 -56.21
CA THR A 152 28.57 18.83 -56.63
C THR A 152 27.49 18.00 -57.34
N GLU A 153 26.25 17.94 -56.81
CA GLU A 153 25.01 18.13 -57.60
C GLU A 153 23.74 18.27 -56.74
N LYS A 154 22.72 18.85 -57.37
CA LYS A 154 21.54 19.61 -56.88
C LYS A 154 20.37 18.69 -56.37
N PRO A 155 19.42 19.18 -55.53
CA PRO A 155 18.53 18.33 -54.70
C PRO A 155 17.28 17.82 -55.45
N PRO A 156 16.55 16.82 -54.91
CA PRO A 156 15.20 17.17 -54.42
C PRO A 156 14.62 16.35 -53.24
N THR A 157 13.57 16.94 -52.66
CA THR A 157 12.41 16.34 -51.99
C THR A 157 12.48 15.96 -50.51
N THR A 158 11.90 16.86 -49.72
CA THR A 158 11.26 16.69 -48.40
C THR A 158 10.53 15.34 -48.25
N ALA A 159 11.10 14.42 -47.47
CA ALA A 159 10.38 13.29 -46.91
C ALA A 159 9.84 13.66 -45.52
N SER A 160 8.53 13.83 -45.44
CA SER A 160 7.74 14.06 -44.23
C SER A 160 7.84 12.85 -43.28
N PRO A 161 8.20 13.00 -41.98
CA PRO A 161 8.16 11.89 -41.06
C PRO A 161 6.71 11.57 -40.66
N ALA A 162 6.31 10.32 -40.88
CA ALA A 162 5.02 9.77 -40.50
C ALA A 162 4.76 9.90 -38.97
N PRO A 163 3.49 10.10 -38.56
CA PRO A 163 3.14 10.36 -37.17
C PRO A 163 3.35 9.11 -36.30
N GLY A 164 4.18 9.24 -35.26
CA GLY A 164 4.19 8.25 -34.18
C GLY A 164 2.83 8.22 -33.46
N PRO A 165 2.49 7.12 -32.76
CA PRO A 165 1.21 7.00 -32.07
C PRO A 165 1.08 8.08 -31.00
N THR A 166 0.30 9.11 -31.30
CA THR A 166 -0.15 10.12 -30.36
C THR A 166 -0.95 9.43 -29.27
N LEU A 167 -0.40 9.45 -28.05
CA LEU A 167 -1.11 9.12 -26.83
C LEU A 167 -2.41 9.92 -26.77
N SER A 168 -3.53 9.25 -26.50
CA SER A 168 -4.75 9.94 -26.08
C SER A 168 -4.45 10.73 -24.79
N GLU A 169 -5.02 11.93 -24.66
CA GLU A 169 -4.80 12.86 -23.53
C GLU A 169 -4.89 12.20 -22.14
N GLU A 170 -5.72 11.17 -22.02
CA GLU A 170 -5.92 10.42 -20.79
C GLU A 170 -4.70 9.61 -20.36
N GLU A 171 -4.01 8.94 -21.28
CA GLU A 171 -2.79 8.18 -20.99
C GLU A 171 -1.63 9.12 -20.61
N GLN A 172 -1.58 10.31 -21.20
CA GLN A 172 -0.55 11.31 -20.91
C GLN A 172 -0.75 11.96 -19.53
N LYS A 173 -2.01 12.15 -19.11
CA LYS A 173 -2.36 12.58 -17.75
C LYS A 173 -1.99 11.53 -16.69
N LEU A 174 -2.30 10.25 -16.93
CA LEU A 174 -1.93 9.18 -15.99
C LEU A 174 -0.40 9.02 -15.89
N ALA A 175 0.31 9.07 -17.02
CA ALA A 175 1.77 9.04 -17.08
C ALA A 175 2.45 10.18 -16.31
N SER A 176 1.86 11.38 -16.33
CA SER A 176 2.36 12.55 -15.59
C SER A 176 2.27 12.38 -14.07
N ASN A 177 1.36 11.53 -13.60
CA ASN A 177 1.15 11.25 -12.17
C ASN A 177 2.08 10.16 -11.63
N CYS A 178 2.78 9.41 -12.49
CA CYS A 178 3.72 8.36 -12.10
C CYS A 178 5.00 8.85 -11.40
N GLY A 179 5.11 10.16 -11.15
CA GLY A 179 6.15 10.76 -10.34
C GLY A 179 5.74 12.09 -9.71
N LYS A 180 4.45 12.43 -9.71
CA LYS A 180 3.92 13.64 -9.08
C LYS A 180 2.97 13.25 -7.95
N GLN A 181 3.19 13.91 -6.80
CA GLN A 181 2.57 13.74 -5.49
C GLN A 181 3.29 12.72 -4.61
#